data_AF-A0A202DNB2-F1
#
_entry.id   AF-A0A202DNB2-F1
#
_cell.length_a   1.000
_cell.length_b   1.000
_cell.length_c   1.000
_cell.angle_alpha   90.00
_cell.angle_beta   90.00
_cell.angle_gamma   90.00
#
_symmetry.space_group_name_H-M   'P 1'
#
loop_
_entity.id
_entity.type
_entity.pdbx_description
1 polymer ?
#
loop_
_entity_poly.entity_id
_entity_poly.type
_entity_poly.pdbx_seq_one_letter_code
_entity_poly.pdbx_strand_id
1 'polypeptide(L)'
;MSEHMISLTDVLGTTAGLLGQKLPVEAGPDSFDLSPVMLGIDTETPIRTTVISQTAWGNLAYRNGDWKILFRKQSKWDGDKVELPEKLRLYNLAHDPSEKKDLINQEPKRIMAMRAELMALLKAGRSR
;
A
#
# COMPACT_ATOMS: atom_id res chain seq x y z
N MET A 1 13.36 1.13 17.74
CA MET A 1 12.40 0.38 16.91
C MET A 1 12.01 1.30 15.75
N SER A 2 11.86 0.76 14.54
CA SER A 2 11.55 1.54 13.33
C SER A 2 10.04 1.67 13.14
N GLU A 3 9.56 2.85 12.74
CA GLU A 3 8.15 3.13 12.40
C GLU A 3 7.87 3.05 10.90
N HIS A 4 8.83 2.55 10.11
CA HIS A 4 8.68 2.42 8.67
C HIS A 4 7.57 1.44 8.28
N MET A 5 6.77 1.83 7.29
CA MET A 5 5.80 0.92 6.66
C MET A 5 6.56 -0.18 5.90
N ILE A 6 6.20 -1.44 6.16
CA ILE A 6 6.75 -2.60 5.45
C ILE A 6 5.61 -3.51 4.97
N SER A 7 5.88 -4.31 3.94
CA SER A 7 4.97 -5.33 3.41
C SER A 7 5.74 -6.63 3.19
N LEU A 8 5.03 -7.78 3.24
CA LEU A 8 5.61 -9.07 2.85
C LEU A 8 6.17 -9.04 1.42
N THR A 9 5.58 -8.23 0.54
CA THR A 9 6.05 -8.06 -0.84
C THR A 9 7.47 -7.48 -0.92
N ASP A 10 7.98 -6.84 0.13
CA ASP A 10 9.32 -6.23 0.17
C ASP A 10 10.44 -7.25 0.41
N VAL A 11 10.12 -8.49 0.77
CA VAL A 11 11.13 -9.51 1.10
C VAL A 11 12.12 -9.70 -0.05
N LEU A 12 11.66 -9.77 -1.30
CA LEU A 12 12.54 -9.97 -2.46
C LEU A 12 13.56 -8.83 -2.64
N GLY A 13 13.10 -7.58 -2.70
CA GLY A 13 13.93 -6.40 -2.85
C GLY A 13 14.89 -6.22 -1.67
N THR A 14 14.40 -6.45 -0.47
CA THR A 14 15.18 -6.35 0.78
C THR A 14 16.27 -7.42 0.85
N THR A 15 15.96 -8.68 0.52
CA THR A 15 16.97 -9.75 0.50
C THR A 15 18.03 -9.50 -0.57
N ALA A 16 17.65 -9.00 -1.75
CA ALA A 16 18.62 -8.62 -2.77
C ALA A 16 19.54 -7.49 -2.28
N GLY A 17 18.99 -6.45 -1.65
CA GLY A 17 19.76 -5.35 -1.05
C GLY A 17 20.75 -5.83 0.01
N LEU A 18 20.30 -6.70 0.92
CA LEU A 18 21.17 -7.31 1.95
C LEU A 18 22.32 -8.15 1.36
N LEU A 19 22.12 -8.76 0.20
CA LEU A 19 23.13 -9.56 -0.50
C LEU A 19 23.98 -8.73 -1.48
N GLY A 20 23.75 -7.41 -1.58
CA GLY A 20 24.41 -6.54 -2.55
C GLY A 20 24.08 -6.88 -4.00
N GLN A 21 22.95 -7.56 -4.26
CA GLN A 21 22.54 -7.98 -5.59
C GLN A 21 21.62 -6.96 -6.24
N LYS A 22 21.76 -6.78 -7.56
CA LYS A 22 20.83 -5.99 -8.36
C LYS A 22 19.74 -6.87 -8.95
N LEU A 23 18.48 -6.51 -8.70
CA LEU A 23 17.34 -7.16 -9.34
C LEU A 23 17.13 -6.59 -10.76
N PRO A 24 16.72 -7.42 -11.73
CA PRO A 24 16.15 -6.92 -12.98
C PRO A 24 14.98 -5.97 -12.71
N VAL A 25 14.77 -4.99 -13.59
CA VAL A 25 13.70 -3.98 -13.42
C VAL A 25 12.31 -4.62 -13.25
N GLU A 26 12.06 -5.72 -13.96
CA GLU A 26 10.80 -6.48 -13.94
C GLU A 26 10.67 -7.44 -12.75
N ALA A 27 11.74 -7.67 -11.98
CA ALA A 27 11.70 -8.56 -10.83
C ALA A 27 11.19 -7.83 -9.58
N GLY A 28 10.07 -8.31 -9.02
CA GLY A 28 9.45 -7.73 -7.84
C GLY A 28 8.96 -6.30 -8.08
N PRO A 29 7.99 -6.08 -8.99
CA PRO A 29 7.50 -4.74 -9.35
C PRO A 29 6.85 -3.97 -8.18
N ASP A 30 6.52 -4.66 -7.09
CA ASP A 30 5.99 -4.08 -5.85
C ASP A 30 6.91 -4.25 -4.65
N SER A 31 8.16 -4.66 -4.89
CA SER A 31 9.14 -5.01 -3.87
C SER A 31 10.17 -3.89 -3.70
N PHE A 32 10.11 -3.20 -2.57
CA PHE A 32 11.05 -2.15 -2.23
C PHE A 32 12.24 -2.73 -1.46
N ASP A 33 13.41 -2.14 -1.64
CA ASP A 33 14.60 -2.49 -0.85
C ASP A 33 14.56 -1.78 0.50
N LEU A 34 14.23 -2.51 1.56
CA LEU A 34 14.23 -2.01 2.93
C LEU A 34 15.50 -2.38 3.70
N SER A 35 16.56 -2.86 3.02
CA SER A 35 17.80 -3.27 3.69
C SER A 35 18.44 -2.17 4.55
N PRO A 36 18.40 -0.86 4.20
CA PRO A 36 18.91 0.18 5.11
C PRO A 36 18.13 0.23 6.43
N VAL A 37 16.80 0.12 6.35
CA VAL A 37 15.91 0.12 7.52
C VAL A 37 16.20 -1.09 8.41
N MET A 38 16.41 -2.27 7.81
CA MET A 38 16.74 -3.51 8.55
C MET A 38 18.11 -3.43 9.24
N LEU A 39 19.05 -2.66 8.68
CA LEU A 39 20.38 -2.42 9.25
C LEU A 39 20.38 -1.26 10.27
N GLY A 40 19.23 -0.65 10.56
CA GLY A 40 19.12 0.46 11.51
C GLY A 40 19.70 1.78 10.97
N ILE A 41 19.80 1.92 9.65
CA ILE A 41 20.21 3.16 9.00
C ILE A 41 19.00 4.09 8.91
N ASP A 42 19.12 5.29 9.48
CA ASP A 42 18.12 6.33 9.35
C ASP A 42 18.00 6.77 7.90
N THR A 43 16.76 6.84 7.42
CA THR A 43 16.44 7.33 6.08
C THR A 43 15.70 8.65 6.19
N GLU A 44 16.05 9.64 5.35
CA GLU A 44 15.42 10.97 5.39
C GLU A 44 13.92 10.92 5.09
N THR A 45 13.50 9.95 4.27
CA THR A 45 12.10 9.74 3.87
C THR A 45 11.73 8.26 3.92
N PRO A 46 10.46 7.92 4.24
CA PRO A 46 10.00 6.53 4.16
C PRO A 46 10.23 5.92 2.78
N ILE A 47 10.98 4.82 2.72
CA ILE A 47 11.21 4.06 1.48
C ILE A 47 9.88 3.61 0.85
N ARG A 48 8.96 3.13 1.70
CA ARG A 48 7.60 2.74 1.31
C ARG A 48 6.61 3.70 1.94
N THR A 49 5.82 4.34 1.08
CA THR A 49 4.76 5.28 1.49
C THR A 49 3.37 4.68 1.34
N THR A 50 3.20 3.66 0.48
CA THR A 50 1.91 3.06 0.18
C THR A 50 1.94 1.54 0.21
N VAL A 51 0.79 0.91 0.51
CA VAL A 51 0.58 -0.54 0.43
C VAL A 51 -0.82 -0.82 -0.08
N ILE A 52 -0.93 -1.74 -1.02
CA ILE A 52 -2.19 -2.41 -1.37
C ILE A 52 -2.19 -3.77 -0.69
N SER A 53 -3.24 -4.09 0.04
CA SER A 53 -3.46 -5.42 0.59
C SER A 53 -4.81 -5.96 0.14
N GLN A 54 -4.92 -7.29 0.09
CA GLN A 54 -6.10 -7.98 -0.42
C GLN A 54 -6.50 -9.09 0.54
N THR A 55 -7.79 -9.22 0.80
CA THR A 55 -8.34 -10.37 1.54
C THR A 55 -8.47 -11.59 0.63
N ALA A 56 -8.65 -12.78 1.22
CA ALA A 56 -8.93 -14.00 0.45
C ALA A 56 -10.19 -13.90 -0.43
N TRP A 57 -11.10 -12.96 -0.15
CA TRP A 57 -12.32 -12.72 -0.92
C TRP A 57 -12.17 -11.59 -1.96
N GLY A 58 -10.94 -11.11 -2.18
CA GLY A 58 -10.67 -10.10 -3.20
C GLY A 58 -11.00 -8.66 -2.80
N ASN A 59 -11.34 -8.41 -1.53
CA ASN A 59 -11.53 -7.04 -1.05
C ASN A 59 -10.18 -6.34 -0.90
N LEU A 60 -10.03 -5.19 -1.56
CA LEU A 60 -8.82 -4.39 -1.45
C LEU A 60 -8.85 -3.51 -0.19
N ALA A 61 -7.66 -3.23 0.33
CA ALA A 61 -7.39 -2.09 1.17
C ALA A 61 -6.18 -1.34 0.61
N TYR A 62 -6.21 -0.02 0.70
CA TYR A 62 -5.13 0.85 0.26
C TYR A 62 -4.69 1.73 1.42
N ARG A 63 -3.41 1.67 1.76
CA ARG A 63 -2.78 2.50 2.77
C ARG A 63 -1.85 3.49 2.08
N ASN A 64 -1.95 4.77 2.43
CA ASN A 64 -1.02 5.83 2.07
C ASN A 64 -0.66 6.58 3.36
N GLY A 65 0.58 6.41 3.83
CA GLY A 65 1.02 6.86 5.15
C GLY A 65 0.10 6.34 6.26
N ASP A 66 -0.49 7.26 7.01
CA ASP A 66 -1.41 6.95 8.11
C ASP A 66 -2.81 6.60 7.65
N TRP A 67 -3.18 6.90 6.41
CA TRP A 67 -4.55 6.77 5.94
C TRP A 67 -4.77 5.43 5.28
N LYS A 68 -5.89 4.79 5.60
CA LYS A 68 -6.30 3.51 5.03
C LYS A 68 -7.74 3.56 4.54
N ILE A 69 -7.93 3.21 3.27
CA ILE A 69 -9.25 2.87 2.70
C ILE A 69 -9.41 1.36 2.74
N LEU A 70 -10.58 0.90 3.18
CA LEU A 70 -10.97 -0.51 3.16
C LEU A 70 -12.25 -0.68 2.35
N PHE A 71 -12.20 -1.42 1.25
CA PHE A 71 -13.39 -1.74 0.44
C PHE A 71 -14.15 -2.92 1.05
N ARG A 72 -15.47 -2.80 1.19
CA ARG A 72 -16.32 -3.83 1.82
C ARG A 72 -16.84 -4.90 0.84
N LYS A 73 -16.46 -4.79 -0.44
CA LYS A 73 -16.75 -5.75 -1.50
C LYS A 73 -15.49 -5.99 -2.32
N GLN A 74 -15.50 -7.06 -3.12
CA GLN A 74 -14.43 -7.33 -4.08
C GLN A 74 -14.43 -6.27 -5.19
N SER A 75 -13.24 -5.89 -5.65
CA SER A 75 -13.10 -5.12 -6.90
C SER A 75 -13.46 -6.02 -8.08
N LYS A 76 -14.06 -5.43 -9.12
CA LYS A 76 -14.33 -6.17 -10.36
C LYS A 76 -13.23 -5.92 -11.37
N TRP A 77 -12.90 -6.97 -12.12
CA TRP A 77 -11.86 -6.97 -13.13
C TRP A 77 -12.45 -7.45 -14.45
N ASP A 78 -12.18 -6.72 -15.52
CA ASP A 78 -12.53 -7.05 -16.92
C ASP A 78 -11.29 -6.76 -17.79
N GLY A 79 -10.44 -7.78 -17.92
CA GLY A 79 -9.08 -7.60 -18.43
C GLY A 79 -8.31 -6.57 -17.59
N ASP A 80 -7.80 -5.53 -18.23
CA ASP A 80 -7.06 -4.43 -17.59
C ASP A 80 -7.96 -3.37 -16.95
N LYS A 81 -9.29 -3.49 -17.08
CA LYS A 81 -10.24 -2.57 -16.46
C LYS A 81 -10.56 -3.03 -15.04
N VAL A 82 -10.37 -2.12 -14.09
CA VAL A 82 -10.75 -2.33 -12.69
C VAL A 82 -11.88 -1.39 -12.28
N GLU A 83 -12.87 -1.92 -11.56
CA GLU A 83 -13.95 -1.15 -10.93
C GLU A 83 -13.83 -1.29 -9.41
N LEU A 84 -13.56 -0.18 -8.73
CA LEU A 84 -13.53 -0.13 -7.27
C LEU A 84 -14.95 -0.02 -6.69
N PRO A 85 -15.27 -0.75 -5.62
CA PRO A 85 -16.58 -0.65 -4.98
C PRO A 85 -16.86 0.73 -4.38
N GLU A 86 -18.13 1.14 -4.41
CA GLU A 86 -18.59 2.35 -3.70
C GLU A 86 -18.59 2.16 -2.18
N LYS A 87 -18.95 0.97 -1.68
CA LYS A 87 -19.01 0.70 -0.24
C LYS A 87 -17.61 0.50 0.34
N LEU A 88 -17.09 1.53 0.99
CA LEU A 88 -15.79 1.53 1.66
C LEU A 88 -15.88 2.01 3.11
N ARG A 89 -14.74 2.06 3.78
CA ARG A 89 -14.49 2.74 5.05
C ARG A 89 -13.16 3.49 4.97
N LEU A 90 -13.02 4.54 5.78
CA LEU A 90 -11.78 5.31 5.88
C LEU A 90 -11.30 5.37 7.33
N TYR A 91 -10.01 5.12 7.53
CA TYR A 91 -9.35 5.15 8.83
C TYR A 91 -8.07 5.99 8.80
N ASN A 92 -7.74 6.60 9.93
CA ASN A 92 -6.43 7.20 10.19
C ASN A 92 -5.74 6.35 11.27
N LEU A 93 -4.71 5.60 10.86
CA LEU A 93 -4.01 4.62 11.68
C LEU A 93 -3.04 5.25 12.68
N ALA A 94 -2.62 6.51 12.51
CA ALA A 94 -1.82 7.21 13.52
C ALA A 94 -2.65 7.50 14.78
N HIS A 95 -3.96 7.69 14.63
CA HIS A 95 -4.86 7.97 15.76
C HIS A 95 -5.76 6.80 16.13
N ASP A 96 -6.01 5.88 15.21
CA ASP A 96 -6.87 4.71 15.40
C ASP A 96 -6.28 3.47 14.68
N PRO A 97 -5.20 2.89 15.24
CA PRO A 97 -4.63 1.66 14.71
C PRO A 97 -5.60 0.47 14.81
N SER A 98 -6.64 0.57 15.64
CA SER A 98 -7.66 -0.46 15.83
C SER A 98 -8.86 -0.38 14.88
N GLU A 99 -8.88 0.62 13.98
CA GLU A 99 -9.91 0.80 12.95
C GLU A 99 -11.35 0.87 13.49
N LYS A 100 -11.54 1.49 14.65
CA LYS A 100 -12.84 1.66 15.33
C LYS A 100 -13.64 2.85 14.83
N LYS A 101 -12.98 3.94 14.43
CA LYS A 101 -13.60 5.21 14.02
C LYS A 101 -13.58 5.35 12.50
N ASP A 102 -14.70 5.06 11.87
CA ASP A 102 -14.88 5.29 10.43
C ASP A 102 -15.03 6.79 10.13
N LEU A 103 -14.14 7.32 9.28
CA LEU A 103 -14.06 8.72 8.88
C LEU A 103 -14.69 9.00 7.51
N ILE A 104 -15.44 8.05 6.95
CA ILE A 104 -16.00 8.13 5.59
C ILE A 104 -16.76 9.44 5.30
N ASN A 105 -17.54 9.93 6.26
CA ASN A 105 -18.35 11.15 6.11
C ASN A 105 -17.58 12.44 6.41
N GLN A 106 -16.38 12.34 6.98
CA GLN A 106 -15.59 13.49 7.45
C GLN A 106 -14.57 13.95 6.41
N GLU A 107 -14.11 13.05 5.55
CA GLU A 107 -12.93 13.26 4.69
C GLU A 107 -13.21 12.95 3.20
N PRO A 108 -14.24 13.52 2.56
CA PRO A 108 -14.62 13.16 1.18
C PRO A 108 -13.53 13.47 0.15
N LYS A 109 -12.80 14.58 0.32
CA LYS A 109 -11.67 14.95 -0.56
C LYS A 109 -10.55 13.93 -0.51
N ARG A 110 -10.26 13.40 0.68
CA ARG A 110 -9.23 12.38 0.89
C ARG A 110 -9.63 11.05 0.24
N ILE A 111 -10.89 10.66 0.38
CA ILE A 111 -11.41 9.45 -0.26
C ILE A 111 -11.24 9.55 -1.78
N MET A 112 -11.59 10.68 -2.37
CA MET A 112 -11.43 10.92 -3.79
C MET A 112 -9.96 10.83 -4.23
N ALA A 113 -9.04 11.48 -3.51
CA ALA A 113 -7.61 11.46 -3.80
C ALA A 113 -7.03 10.04 -3.70
N MET A 114 -7.26 9.34 -2.59
CA MET A 114 -6.76 7.99 -2.38
C MET A 114 -7.37 6.96 -3.34
N ARG A 115 -8.63 7.13 -3.76
CA ARG A 115 -9.22 6.30 -4.83
C ARG A 115 -8.52 6.53 -6.17
N ALA A 116 -8.19 7.78 -6.50
CA ALA A 116 -7.47 8.11 -7.72
C ALA A 116 -6.04 7.54 -7.70
N GLU A 117 -5.32 7.66 -6.58
CA GLU A 117 -3.99 7.08 -6.38
C GLU A 117 -4.03 5.55 -6.53
N LEU A 118 -4.96 4.89 -5.87
CA LEU A 118 -5.15 3.44 -6.00
C LEU A 118 -5.43 3.05 -7.46
N MET A 119 -6.34 3.75 -8.15
CA MET A 119 -6.63 3.46 -9.57
C MET A 119 -5.40 3.63 -10.45
N ALA A 120 -4.56 4.64 -10.19
CA ALA A 120 -3.32 4.84 -10.93
C ALA A 120 -2.34 3.67 -10.73
N LEU A 121 -2.18 3.18 -9.49
CA LEU A 121 -1.34 2.02 -9.18
C LEU A 121 -1.86 0.74 -9.85
N LEU A 122 -3.17 0.49 -9.77
CA LEU A 122 -3.79 -0.68 -10.39
C LEU A 122 -3.62 -0.67 -11.92
N LYS A 123 -3.74 0.52 -12.55
CA LYS A 123 -3.52 0.68 -13.99
C LYS A 123 -2.04 0.53 -14.39
N ALA A 124 -1.12 0.99 -13.54
CA ALA A 124 0.31 0.81 -13.77
C ALA A 124 0.75 -0.65 -13.63
N GLY A 125 0.02 -1.45 -12.83
CA GLY A 125 0.35 -2.84 -12.54
C GLY A 125 1.60 -3.01 -11.69
N ARG A 126 2.09 -1.92 -11.09
CA ARG A 126 3.29 -1.87 -10.23
C ARG A 126 3.31 -0.63 -9.35
N SER A 127 4.06 -0.71 -8.26
CA SER A 127 4.28 0.39 -7.31
C SER A 127 5.74 0.88 -7.23
N ARG A 128 6.69 0.18 -7.85
CA ARG A 128 8.08 0.59 -8.03
C ARG A 128 8.40 0.90 -9.49
#